data_AF-A0A7X0HEB5-F1
#
_entry.id   AF-A0A7X0HEB5-F1
#
_cell.length_a   1.000
_cell.length_b   1.000
_cell.length_c   1.000
_cell.angle_alpha   90.00
_cell.angle_beta   90.00
_cell.angle_gamma   90.00
#
_symmetry.space_group_name_H-M   'P 1'
#
loop_
_entity.id
_entity.type
_entity.pdbx_description
1 polymer ?
#
loop_
_entity_poly.entity_id
_entity_poly.type
_entity_poly.pdbx_seq_one_letter_code
_entity_poly.pdbx_strand_id
1 'polypeptide(L)'
;MTVILRLTGVYHADGGLIGELSYAARKLTGRGHCGLCDVTHRGVRAKPEWSAWVESLPVPFDLVHRNERSAEVRAASDALTPCVLAHTDEGLRLVLDRTALDRTGGDVDAYAAALTAGVRDAGLAWPTAPTGH
;
A
#
# COMPACT_ATOMS: atom_id res chain seq x y z
N MET A 1 -17.33 6.31 12.36
CA MET A 1 -16.27 6.03 11.37
C MET A 1 -14.97 6.03 12.12
N THR A 2 -14.16 5.00 11.92
CA THR A 2 -12.90 4.82 12.65
C THR A 2 -11.81 5.64 11.95
N VAL A 3 -10.94 6.32 12.71
CA VAL A 3 -9.93 7.25 12.15
C VAL A 3 -8.66 6.49 11.77
N ILE A 4 -8.13 6.79 10.59
CA ILE A 4 -6.86 6.24 10.11
C ILE A 4 -5.70 6.96 10.80
N LEU A 5 -4.75 6.19 11.32
CA LEU A 5 -3.52 6.69 11.96
C LEU A 5 -2.28 6.56 11.07
N ARG A 6 -2.20 5.47 10.30
CA ARG A 6 -1.17 5.23 9.27
C ARG A 6 -1.69 4.25 8.23
N LEU A 7 -1.02 4.18 7.09
CA LEU A 7 -1.22 3.17 6.07
C LEU A 7 0.01 2.28 5.95
N THR A 8 -0.20 1.00 5.65
CA THR A 8 0.88 0.09 5.24
C THR A 8 0.50 -0.63 3.96
N GLY A 9 1.28 -0.42 2.91
CA GLY A 9 1.22 -1.21 1.69
C GLY A 9 2.16 -2.40 1.79
N VAL A 10 1.63 -3.61 1.58
CA VAL A 10 2.40 -4.84 1.59
C VAL A 10 2.58 -5.33 0.16
N TYR A 11 3.83 -5.38 -0.30
CA TYR A 11 4.16 -5.98 -1.59
C TYR A 11 3.97 -7.49 -1.57
N HIS A 12 3.73 -8.07 -2.75
CA HIS A 12 3.79 -9.53 -2.94
C HIS A 12 5.20 -10.00 -3.31
N ALA A 13 6.21 -9.53 -2.57
CA ALA A 13 7.61 -9.87 -2.76
C ALA A 13 8.32 -9.92 -1.40
N ASP A 14 9.44 -10.63 -1.33
CA ASP A 14 10.35 -10.65 -0.16
C ASP A 14 11.50 -9.64 -0.38
N GLY A 15 11.85 -8.88 0.65
CA GLY A 15 12.97 -7.93 0.66
C GLY A 15 14.30 -8.59 0.98
N GLY A 16 15.42 -8.00 0.52
CA GLY A 16 16.77 -8.52 0.75
C GLY A 16 17.89 -7.60 0.22
N LEU A 17 19.14 -7.88 0.65
CA LEU A 17 20.38 -7.09 0.45
C LEU A 17 20.82 -6.81 -1.01
N ILE A 18 20.11 -7.33 -2.00
CA ILE A 18 20.21 -6.84 -3.39
C ILE A 18 19.20 -5.70 -3.50
N GLY A 19 19.63 -4.56 -2.95
CA GLY A 19 18.82 -3.39 -2.63
C GLY A 19 18.03 -2.81 -3.79
N GLU A 20 17.02 -2.03 -3.43
CA GLU A 20 16.32 -1.07 -4.30
C GLU A 20 15.93 -1.69 -5.66
N LEU A 21 14.79 -2.38 -5.69
CA LEU A 21 14.12 -2.86 -6.90
C LEU A 21 14.75 -4.01 -7.68
N SER A 22 14.57 -5.22 -7.14
CA SER A 22 14.46 -6.40 -7.98
C SER A 22 13.09 -6.48 -8.68
N TYR A 23 12.73 -5.45 -9.46
CA TYR A 23 11.76 -5.58 -10.55
C TYR A 23 12.15 -6.71 -11.54
N ALA A 24 13.41 -7.17 -11.48
CA ALA A 24 13.85 -8.42 -12.10
C ALA A 24 13.00 -9.66 -11.76
N ALA A 25 12.06 -9.58 -10.81
CA ALA A 25 11.08 -10.64 -10.57
C ALA A 25 9.92 -10.71 -11.58
N ARG A 26 9.73 -9.74 -12.51
CA ARG A 26 8.63 -9.84 -13.51
C ARG A 26 8.80 -10.98 -14.52
N LYS A 27 10.00 -11.55 -14.70
CA LYS A 27 10.25 -12.53 -15.77
C LYS A 27 10.89 -13.86 -15.36
N LEU A 28 11.41 -14.01 -14.14
CA LEU A 28 12.29 -15.16 -13.84
C LEU A 28 12.08 -15.88 -12.50
N THR A 29 11.14 -15.48 -11.62
CA THR A 29 11.07 -16.09 -10.27
C THR A 29 9.80 -16.86 -9.94
N GLY A 30 8.82 -16.96 -10.85
CA GLY A 30 7.59 -17.74 -10.61
C GLY A 30 6.73 -17.25 -9.43
N ARG A 31 7.00 -16.05 -8.91
CA ARG A 31 6.25 -15.38 -7.85
C ARG A 31 5.32 -14.37 -8.53
N GLY A 32 4.01 -14.52 -8.35
CA GLY A 32 2.97 -13.90 -9.18
C GLY A 32 2.95 -12.36 -9.26
N HIS A 33 2.00 -11.83 -10.03
CA HIS A 33 1.83 -10.39 -10.28
C HIS A 33 1.57 -9.58 -8.99
N CYS A 34 2.06 -8.34 -8.98
CA CYS A 34 2.02 -7.40 -7.85
C CYS A 34 1.55 -6.01 -8.33
N GLY A 35 0.24 -5.75 -8.34
CA GLY A 35 -0.32 -4.44 -8.71
C GLY A 35 0.24 -3.26 -7.91
N LEU A 36 0.54 -3.45 -6.61
CA LEU A 36 1.17 -2.38 -5.80
C LEU A 36 2.56 -2.00 -6.31
N CYS A 37 3.37 -2.99 -6.74
CA CYS A 37 4.69 -2.74 -7.30
C CYS A 37 4.60 -1.90 -8.59
N ASP A 38 3.57 -2.14 -9.39
CA ASP A 38 3.32 -1.46 -10.66
C ASP A 38 2.93 0.01 -10.46
N VAL A 39 2.21 0.30 -9.37
CA VAL A 39 1.85 1.67 -8.96
C VAL A 39 3.08 2.42 -8.44
N THR A 40 3.87 1.80 -7.58
CA THR A 40 4.92 2.50 -6.83
C THR A 40 6.19 2.77 -7.63
N HIS A 41 6.49 1.96 -8.66
CA HIS A 41 7.77 2.01 -9.35
C HIS A 41 7.70 2.06 -10.87
N ARG A 42 8.74 2.65 -11.47
CA ARG A 42 9.06 2.59 -12.90
C ARG A 42 10.48 2.03 -13.05
N GLY A 43 10.57 0.76 -13.46
CA GLY A 43 11.86 0.06 -13.54
C GLY A 43 12.43 -0.15 -12.14
N VAL A 44 13.57 0.47 -11.84
CA VAL A 44 14.26 0.40 -10.54
C VAL A 44 14.16 1.68 -9.72
N ARG A 45 13.21 2.55 -10.02
CA ARG A 45 13.02 3.81 -9.30
C ARG A 45 11.57 3.98 -8.89
N ALA A 46 11.35 4.62 -7.74
CA ALA A 46 10.02 5.09 -7.36
C ALA A 46 9.50 6.07 -8.41
N LYS A 47 8.19 6.06 -8.66
CA LYS A 47 7.56 7.05 -9.53
C LYS A 47 7.54 8.42 -8.83
N PRO A 48 7.95 9.51 -9.49
CA PRO A 48 7.82 10.85 -8.91
C PRO A 48 6.38 11.18 -8.51
N GLU A 49 5.41 10.74 -9.31
CA GLU A 49 3.98 10.93 -9.04
C GLU A 49 3.54 10.16 -7.78
N TRP A 50 4.11 8.97 -7.54
CA TRP A 50 3.88 8.21 -6.32
C TRP A 50 4.40 8.94 -5.10
N SER A 51 5.65 9.43 -5.14
CA SER A 51 6.25 10.16 -4.03
C SER A 51 5.45 11.43 -3.69
N ALA A 52 5.10 12.23 -4.71
CA ALA A 52 4.29 13.43 -4.52
C ALA A 52 2.92 13.12 -3.93
N TRP A 53 2.29 12.02 -4.37
CA TRP A 53 1.03 11.57 -3.83
C TRP A 53 1.15 11.13 -2.36
N VAL A 54 2.17 10.34 -2.00
CA VAL A 54 2.42 9.93 -0.60
C VAL A 54 2.65 11.13 0.31
N GLU A 55 3.42 12.12 -0.14
CA GLU A 55 3.67 13.37 0.60
C GLU A 55 2.39 14.19 0.83
N SER A 56 1.37 14.03 -0.02
CA SER A 56 0.08 14.72 0.11
C SER A 56 -0.87 14.08 1.13
N LEU A 57 -0.57 12.87 1.62
CA LEU A 57 -1.47 12.15 2.53
C LEU A 57 -1.50 12.77 3.93
N PRO A 58 -2.66 12.77 4.60
CA PRO A 58 -2.79 13.30 5.96
C PRO A 58 -2.22 12.36 7.04
N VAL A 59 -1.72 11.19 6.64
CA VAL A 59 -1.14 10.16 7.51
C VAL A 59 0.09 9.55 6.83
N PRO A 60 1.06 9.04 7.60
CA PRO A 60 2.19 8.32 7.01
C PRO A 60 1.72 7.08 6.25
N PHE A 61 2.41 6.80 5.14
CA PHE A 61 2.25 5.60 4.33
C PHE A 61 3.58 4.87 4.24
N ASP A 62 3.67 3.70 4.87
CA ASP A 62 4.84 2.82 4.81
C ASP A 62 4.64 1.69 3.79
N LEU A 63 5.72 1.32 3.10
CA LEU A 63 5.75 0.18 2.18
C LEU A 63 6.69 -0.89 2.72
N VAL A 64 6.21 -2.13 2.76
CA VAL A 64 6.98 -3.27 3.29
C VAL A 64 6.89 -4.49 2.38
N HIS A 65 7.94 -5.31 2.36
CA HIS A 65 7.92 -6.64 1.79
C HIS A 65 7.28 -7.66 2.73
N ARG A 66 6.92 -8.85 2.20
CA ARG A 66 6.26 -9.92 2.96
C ARG A 66 7.03 -10.38 4.20
N ASN A 67 8.35 -10.36 4.15
CA ASN A 67 9.24 -10.74 5.25
C ASN A 67 9.61 -9.58 6.19
N GLU A 68 9.26 -8.35 5.85
CA GLU A 68 9.54 -7.14 6.66
C GLU A 68 8.34 -6.70 7.51
N ARG A 69 7.19 -7.38 7.36
CA ARG A 69 5.97 -7.10 8.10
C ARG A 69 6.16 -7.33 9.61
N SER A 70 5.59 -6.44 10.40
CA SER A 70 5.37 -6.70 11.83
C SER A 70 4.45 -7.90 12.03
N ALA A 71 4.47 -8.49 13.23
CA ALA A 71 3.60 -9.63 13.56
C ALA A 71 2.10 -9.32 13.33
N GLU A 72 1.69 -8.09 13.69
CA GLU A 72 0.32 -7.58 13.50
C GLU A 72 -0.04 -7.47 12.01
N VAL A 73 0.80 -6.80 11.22
CA VAL A 73 0.60 -6.64 9.77
C VAL A 73 0.58 -7.99 9.07
N ARG A 74 1.44 -8.93 9.48
CA ARG A 74 1.46 -10.29 8.94
C ARG A 74 0.16 -11.03 9.21
N ALA A 75 -0.36 -10.98 10.43
CA ALA A 75 -1.63 -11.62 10.79
C ALA A 75 -2.81 -11.08 9.94
N ALA A 76 -2.81 -9.79 9.62
CA ALA A 76 -3.85 -9.15 8.82
C ALA A 76 -3.67 -9.27 7.29
N SER A 77 -2.52 -9.75 6.78
CA SER A 77 -2.20 -9.72 5.32
C SER A 77 -1.79 -11.05 4.71
N ASP A 78 -1.62 -12.14 5.47
CA ASP A 78 -0.88 -13.32 4.99
C ASP A 78 -1.44 -13.98 3.73
N ALA A 79 -2.75 -14.07 3.61
CA ALA A 79 -3.44 -14.60 2.42
C ALA A 79 -3.87 -13.51 1.42
N LEU A 80 -3.56 -12.24 1.69
CA LEU A 80 -4.15 -11.09 1.01
C LEU A 80 -3.14 -10.26 0.22
N THR A 81 -1.85 -10.60 0.24
CA THR A 81 -0.82 -9.83 -0.47
C THR A 81 -0.93 -9.91 -2.00
N PRO A 82 -0.69 -8.81 -2.75
CA PRO A 82 -0.41 -7.47 -2.24
C PRO A 82 -1.68 -6.83 -1.68
N CYS A 83 -1.53 -5.98 -0.66
CA CYS A 83 -2.67 -5.30 -0.04
C CYS A 83 -2.26 -3.95 0.56
N VAL A 84 -3.26 -3.14 0.92
CA VAL A 84 -3.09 -1.93 1.72
C VAL A 84 -3.93 -2.07 2.98
N LEU A 85 -3.30 -1.85 4.14
CA LEU A 85 -3.93 -1.87 5.44
C LEU A 85 -3.96 -0.46 6.03
N ALA A 86 -5.08 -0.08 6.63
CA ALA A 86 -5.18 1.05 7.53
C ALA A 86 -4.98 0.61 8.97
N HIS A 87 -4.19 1.36 9.71
CA HIS A 87 -4.06 1.21 11.15
C HIS A 87 -4.97 2.19 11.84
N THR A 88 -5.75 1.69 12.78
CA THR A 88 -6.72 2.46 13.56
C THR A 88 -6.56 2.16 15.04
N ASP A 89 -7.27 2.90 15.89
CA ASP A 89 -7.40 2.58 17.33
C ASP A 89 -8.14 1.26 17.58
N GLU A 90 -8.95 0.80 16.62
CA GLU A 90 -9.64 -0.49 16.65
C GLU A 90 -8.87 -1.63 15.94
N GLY A 91 -7.59 -1.41 15.59
CA GLY A 91 -6.73 -2.37 14.92
C GLY A 91 -6.65 -2.21 13.39
N LEU A 92 -6.14 -3.24 12.71
CA LEU A 92 -5.91 -3.20 11.26
C LEU A 92 -7.19 -3.44 10.45
N ARG A 93 -7.36 -2.66 9.37
CA ARG A 93 -8.45 -2.81 8.40
C ARG A 93 -7.89 -2.91 6.99
N LEU A 94 -8.39 -3.86 6.21
CA LEU A 94 -8.05 -3.97 4.79
C LEU A 94 -8.72 -2.84 4.01
N VAL A 95 -7.93 -2.08 3.25
CA VAL A 95 -8.41 -0.97 2.41
C VAL A 95 -8.41 -1.36 0.95
N LEU A 96 -7.32 -1.95 0.46
CA LEU A 96 -7.21 -2.47 -0.90
C LEU A 96 -6.68 -3.89 -0.87
N ASP A 97 -7.36 -4.79 -1.58
CA ASP A 97 -6.89 -6.14 -1.84
C ASP A 97 -6.15 -6.22 -3.18
N ARG A 98 -5.64 -7.42 -3.51
CA ARG A 98 -5.00 -7.70 -4.80
C ARG A 98 -5.85 -7.27 -5.98
N THR A 99 -7.15 -7.59 -5.95
CA THR A 99 -8.04 -7.32 -7.09
C THR A 99 -8.21 -5.83 -7.33
N ALA A 100 -8.37 -5.03 -6.28
CA ALA A 100 -8.47 -3.59 -6.35
C ALA A 100 -7.16 -2.97 -6.87
N LEU A 101 -6.02 -3.48 -6.41
CA LEU A 101 -4.69 -3.04 -6.86
C LEU A 101 -4.44 -3.35 -8.33
N ASP A 102 -4.83 -4.53 -8.80
CA ASP A 102 -4.60 -4.92 -10.21
C ASP A 102 -5.44 -4.08 -11.18
N ARG A 103 -6.64 -3.63 -10.75
CA ARG A 103 -7.51 -2.75 -11.55
C ARG A 103 -6.96 -1.35 -11.76
N THR A 104 -5.99 -0.90 -10.95
CA THR A 104 -5.39 0.44 -11.14
C THR A 104 -4.48 0.48 -12.37
N GLY A 105 -4.07 -0.68 -12.91
CA GLY A 105 -3.18 -0.75 -14.06
C GLY A 105 -1.79 -0.15 -13.81
N GLY A 106 -1.40 0.01 -12.54
CA GLY A 106 -0.17 0.69 -12.16
C GLY A 106 -0.26 2.22 -12.24
N ASP A 107 -1.43 2.80 -12.46
CA ASP A 107 -1.61 4.25 -12.48
C ASP A 107 -1.79 4.83 -11.06
N VAL A 108 -1.12 5.96 -10.78
CA VAL A 108 -1.11 6.57 -9.42
C VAL A 108 -2.44 7.26 -9.12
N ASP A 109 -3.05 7.92 -10.10
CA ASP A 109 -4.33 8.60 -9.91
C ASP A 109 -5.47 7.59 -9.73
N ALA A 110 -5.47 6.53 -10.54
CA ALA A 110 -6.40 5.40 -10.37
C ALA A 110 -6.22 4.72 -9.01
N TYR A 111 -4.98 4.58 -8.53
CA TYR A 111 -4.70 4.08 -7.19
C TYR A 111 -5.22 5.01 -6.09
N ALA A 112 -5.02 6.32 -6.21
CA ALA A 112 -5.52 7.31 -5.26
C ALA A 112 -7.06 7.29 -5.16
N ALA A 113 -7.73 7.17 -6.32
CA ALA A 113 -9.18 7.03 -6.39
C ALA A 113 -9.65 5.71 -5.74
N ALA A 114 -8.98 4.60 -6.04
CA ALA A 114 -9.27 3.30 -5.44
C ALA A 114 -9.10 3.33 -3.92
N LEU A 115 -8.00 3.92 -3.41
CA LEU A 115 -7.75 4.06 -1.98
C LEU A 115 -8.85 4.87 -1.30
N THR A 116 -9.25 5.99 -1.90
CA THR A 116 -10.35 6.83 -1.40
C THR A 116 -11.66 6.04 -1.29
N ALA A 117 -11.99 5.26 -2.32
CA ALA A 117 -13.16 4.38 -2.30
C ALA A 117 -13.03 3.30 -1.22
N GLY A 118 -11.89 2.63 -1.12
CA GLY A 118 -11.62 1.61 -0.12
C GLY A 118 -11.71 2.11 1.32
N VAL A 119 -11.20 3.32 1.59
CA VAL A 119 -11.33 3.99 2.90
C VAL A 119 -12.79 4.19 3.26
N ARG A 120 -13.60 4.73 2.32
CA ARG A 120 -15.03 4.92 2.53
C ARG A 120 -15.76 3.59 2.75
N ASP A 121 -15.50 2.60 1.91
CA ASP A 121 -16.18 1.32 1.93
C ASP A 121 -15.81 0.50 3.20
N ALA A 122 -14.61 0.72 3.75
CA ALA A 122 -14.19 0.20 5.05
C ALA A 122 -14.76 0.97 6.26
N GLY A 123 -15.57 2.02 6.04
CA GLY A 123 -16.13 2.85 7.10
C GLY A 123 -15.10 3.71 7.84
N LEU A 124 -13.97 3.98 7.19
CA LEU A 124 -12.84 4.71 7.74
C LEU A 124 -12.88 6.18 7.36
N ALA A 125 -12.25 7.02 8.18
CA ALA A 125 -12.09 8.44 7.92
C ALA A 125 -10.62 8.86 8.03
N TRP A 126 -10.21 9.81 7.20
CA TRP A 126 -8.96 10.52 7.38
C TRP A 126 -9.01 11.36 8.66
N PRO A 127 -7.87 11.58 9.34
CA PRO A 127 -7.84 12.53 10.42
C PRO A 127 -8.17 13.92 9.87
N THR A 128 -9.05 14.65 10.57
CA THR A 128 -9.26 16.07 10.28
C THR A 128 -7.98 16.81 10.64
N ALA A 129 -7.53 17.73 9.79
CA ALA A 129 -6.47 18.66 10.17
C ALA A 129 -6.85 19.32 11.52
N PRO A 130 -5.90 19.52 12.45
CA PRO A 130 -6.20 20.25 13.66
C PRO A 130 -6.72 21.63 13.22
N THR A 131 -7.96 21.94 13.60
CA THR A 131 -8.51 23.29 13.51
C THR A 131 -7.60 24.19 14.34
N GLY A 132 -6.70 24.90 13.67
CA GLY A 132 -5.87 25.93 14.29
C GLY A 132 -6.78 26.96 14.96
N HIS A 133 -6.46 27.25 16.22
CA HIS A 133 -7.01 28.38 16.97
C HIS A 133 -6.61 29.72 16.32
#